data_AF-A0A2U0RZ42-F1
#
_entry.id   AF-A0A2U0RZ42-F1
#
_cell.length_a   1.000
_cell.length_b   1.000
_cell.length_c   1.000
_cell.angle_alpha   90.00
_cell.angle_beta   90.00
_cell.angle_gamma   90.00
#
_symmetry.space_group_name_H-M   'P 1'
#
loop_
_entity.id
_entity.type
_entity.pdbx_description
1 polymer ?
#
loop_
_entity_poly.entity_id
_entity_poly.type
_entity_poly.pdbx_seq_one_letter_code
_entity_poly.pdbx_strand_id
1 'polypeptide(L)'
;MNVKEIVLIIVCGVAITLLTALYSSDMTVGLGASITGYGLPLLWLKQVTYVVPGTPDEFSLNESGINLLADLIFWIAIVAVIYIVYKQIRK
;
A
#
# COMPACT_ATOMS: atom_id res chain seq x y z
N MET A 1 -4.69 -24.66 -9.63
CA MET A 1 -4.17 -24.10 -8.36
C MET A 1 -4.97 -24.73 -7.23
N ASN A 2 -4.31 -25.13 -6.15
CA ASN A 2 -5.00 -25.63 -4.96
C ASN A 2 -5.42 -24.47 -4.06
N VAL A 3 -6.43 -24.66 -3.20
CA VAL A 3 -6.90 -23.63 -2.26
C VAL A 3 -5.76 -23.11 -1.38
N LYS A 4 -4.86 -24.00 -0.95
CA LYS A 4 -3.65 -23.63 -0.17
C LYS A 4 -2.74 -22.66 -0.92
N GLU A 5 -2.57 -22.84 -2.24
CA GLU A 5 -1.74 -21.96 -3.08
C GLU A 5 -2.39 -20.57 -3.21
N ILE A 6 -3.72 -20.52 -3.36
CA ILE A 6 -4.48 -19.26 -3.45
C ILE A 6 -4.35 -18.46 -2.15
N VAL A 7 -4.55 -19.12 -0.99
CA VAL A 7 -4.42 -18.47 0.32
C VAL A 7 -3.01 -17.92 0.52
N LEU A 8 -1.97 -18.68 0.12
CA LEU A 8 -0.59 -18.21 0.20
C LEU A 8 -0.36 -16.92 -0.60
N ILE A 9 -0.85 -16.87 -1.85
CA ILE A 9 -0.73 -15.69 -2.72
C ILE A 9 -1.40 -14.47 -2.09
N ILE A 10 -2.60 -14.63 -1.55
CA ILE A 10 -3.33 -13.53 -0.89
C ILE A 10 -2.55 -13.03 0.32
N VAL A 11 -2.08 -13.93 1.20
CA VAL A 11 -1.30 -13.56 2.38
C VAL A 11 -0.02 -12.83 2.00
N CYS A 12 0.70 -13.30 0.98
CA CYS A 12 1.90 -12.63 0.49
C CYS A 12 1.59 -11.23 -0.08
N GLY A 13 0.53 -11.10 -0.89
CA GLY A 13 0.12 -9.79 -1.43
C GLY A 13 -0.22 -8.79 -0.33
N VAL A 14 -1.02 -9.20 0.66
CA VAL A 14 -1.35 -8.37 1.83
C VAL A 14 -0.10 -7.98 2.61
N ALA A 15 0.81 -8.94 2.87
CA ALA A 15 2.06 -8.66 3.58
C ALA A 15 2.91 -7.62 2.83
N ILE A 16 3.00 -7.71 1.51
CA ILE A 16 3.73 -6.73 0.69
C ILE A 16 3.04 -5.36 0.75
N THR A 17 1.72 -5.27 0.61
CA THR A 17 0.98 -4.00 0.73
C THR A 17 1.23 -3.33 2.09
N LEU A 18 1.31 -4.10 3.17
CA LEU A 18 1.62 -3.55 4.50
C LEU A 18 3.09 -3.13 4.60
N LEU A 19 4.01 -3.88 4.00
CA LEU A 19 5.43 -3.49 3.94
C LEU A 19 5.64 -2.20 3.14
N THR A 20 4.83 -1.92 2.12
CA THR A 20 4.96 -0.68 1.35
C THR A 20 4.57 0.57 2.15
N ALA A 21 3.82 0.44 3.25
CA ALA A 21 3.59 1.56 4.17
C ALA A 21 4.86 2.03 4.90
N LEU A 22 5.95 1.25 4.88
CA LEU A 22 7.26 1.71 5.38
C LEU A 22 7.92 2.72 4.43
N TYR A 23 7.46 2.81 3.19
CA TYR A 23 7.95 3.78 2.23
C TYR A 23 7.13 5.06 2.32
N SER A 24 7.79 6.18 2.61
CA SER A 24 7.19 7.50 2.75
C SER A 24 7.56 8.41 1.58
N SER A 25 6.61 9.18 1.08
CA SER A 25 6.81 10.23 0.08
C SER A 25 6.25 11.55 0.58
N ASP A 26 7.02 12.63 0.45
CA ASP A 26 6.54 13.97 0.74
C ASP A 26 5.57 14.43 -0.36
N MET A 27 4.34 14.78 0.05
CA MET A 27 3.28 15.29 -0.82
C MET A 27 2.90 16.73 -0.45
N THR A 28 3.74 17.41 0.33
CA THR A 28 3.46 18.77 0.82
C THR A 28 3.27 19.73 -0.34
N VAL A 29 2.07 20.31 -0.43
CA VAL A 29 1.72 21.32 -1.42
C VAL A 29 1.24 22.59 -0.70
N GLY A 30 2.07 23.62 -0.70
CA GLY A 30 1.78 24.92 -0.09
C GLY A 30 2.41 25.14 1.28
N LEU A 31 1.94 26.17 1.98
CA LEU A 31 2.41 26.57 3.32
C LEU A 31 1.33 26.24 4.36
N GLY A 32 1.75 25.77 5.54
CA GLY A 32 0.87 25.60 6.71
C GLY A 32 0.50 24.15 7.08
N ALA A 33 0.71 23.19 6.18
CA ALA A 33 0.58 21.76 6.49
C ALA A 33 1.64 20.96 5.74
N SER A 34 2.27 20.01 6.42
CA SER A 34 3.09 18.97 5.80
C SER A 34 2.25 17.73 5.58
N ILE A 35 2.34 17.16 4.38
CA ILE A 35 1.58 15.97 4.00
C ILE A 35 2.58 14.89 3.62
N THR A 36 2.55 13.77 4.34
CA THR A 36 3.35 12.58 4.01
C THR A 36 2.43 11.45 3.57
N GLY A 37 2.66 10.93 2.37
CA GLY A 37 1.99 9.74 1.85
C GLY A 37 2.84 8.49 2.09
N TYR A 38 2.19 7.36 2.32
CA TYR A 38 2.81 6.05 2.52
C TYR A 38 2.11 5.00 1.66
N GLY A 39 2.86 3.98 1.25
CA GLY A 39 2.37 2.94 0.35
C GLY A 39 2.89 3.08 -1.07
N LEU A 40 2.90 1.96 -1.79
CA LEU A 40 3.35 1.86 -3.18
C LEU A 40 2.57 0.72 -3.85
N PRO A 41 2.17 0.87 -5.13
CA PRO A 41 2.31 2.06 -5.96
C PRO A 41 1.37 3.21 -5.60
N LEU A 42 0.24 2.94 -4.95
CA LEU A 42 -0.72 3.96 -4.54
C LEU A 42 -0.45 4.35 -3.09
N LEU A 43 -0.34 5.65 -2.84
CA LEU A 43 -0.22 6.19 -1.50
C LEU A 43 -1.56 6.02 -0.78
N TRP A 44 -1.68 4.93 -0.03
CA TRP A 44 -2.91 4.49 0.63
C TRP A 44 -2.97 4.85 2.11
N LEU A 45 -1.90 5.39 2.67
CA LEU A 45 -1.89 5.95 4.01
C LEU A 45 -1.36 7.38 3.93
N LYS A 46 -2.05 8.32 4.57
CA LYS A 46 -1.71 9.74 4.54
C LYS A 46 -1.64 10.29 5.96
N GLN A 47 -0.51 10.91 6.28
CA GLN A 47 -0.29 11.68 7.50
C GLN A 47 -0.31 13.17 7.15
N VAL A 48 -1.08 13.95 7.91
CA VAL A 48 -1.13 15.40 7.80
C VAL A 48 -0.67 16.01 9.11
N THR A 49 0.37 16.83 9.03
CA THR A 49 0.96 17.56 10.17
C THR A 49 0.79 19.06 9.94
N TYR A 50 0.03 19.74 10.81
CA TYR A 50 -0.19 21.18 10.70
C TYR A 50 0.96 21.95 11.39
N VAL A 51 1.57 22.89 10.67
CA VAL A 51 2.83 23.55 11.10
C VAL A 51 2.58 24.81 11.96
N VAL A 52 1.33 25.24 12.18
CA VAL A 52 0.97 26.49 12.92
C VAL A 52 -0.38 26.35 13.67
N PRO A 53 -0.52 26.98 14.86
CA PRO A 53 -0.23 26.32 16.13
C PRO A 53 -1.30 25.27 16.53
N GLY A 54 -0.89 24.00 16.68
CA GLY A 54 -1.41 23.13 17.73
C GLY A 54 -2.42 22.03 17.39
N THR A 55 -2.75 21.75 16.14
CA THR A 55 -3.55 20.55 15.82
C THR A 55 -2.68 19.29 15.77
N PRO A 56 -3.14 18.17 16.36
CA PRO A 56 -2.40 16.90 16.36
C PRO A 56 -2.26 16.34 14.94
N ASP A 57 -1.27 15.46 14.76
CA ASP A 57 -1.11 14.70 13.52
C ASP A 57 -2.36 13.87 13.24
N GLU A 58 -2.91 14.02 12.04
CA GLU A 58 -4.08 13.26 11.60
C GLU A 58 -3.67 12.19 10.57
N PHE A 59 -3.97 10.93 10.90
CA PHE A 59 -3.90 9.83 9.96
C PHE A 59 -5.27 9.60 9.34
N SER A 60 -5.36 9.61 8.00
CA SER A 60 -6.64 9.44 7.31
C SER A 60 -6.58 8.34 6.25
N LEU A 61 -7.66 7.54 6.25
CA LEU A 61 -7.99 6.55 5.22
C LEU A 61 -9.15 7.01 4.33
N ASN A 62 -9.76 8.19 4.57
CA ASN A 62 -11.08 8.53 4.03
C ASN A 62 -11.12 8.82 2.51
N GLU A 63 -9.97 8.82 1.85
CA GLU A 63 -9.81 8.70 0.39
C GLU A 63 -8.81 7.58 0.04
N SER A 64 -7.88 7.35 0.97
CA SER A 64 -6.82 6.36 0.91
C SER A 64 -7.29 4.89 1.04
N GLY A 65 -8.52 4.63 1.49
CA GLY A 65 -9.07 3.28 1.63
C GLY A 65 -9.35 2.60 0.29
N ILE A 66 -9.77 3.36 -0.73
CA ILE A 66 -9.89 2.86 -2.10
C ILE A 66 -8.48 2.56 -2.65
N ASN A 67 -7.52 3.44 -2.36
CA ASN A 67 -6.12 3.23 -2.73
C ASN A 67 -5.55 1.97 -2.07
N LEU A 68 -5.87 1.69 -0.80
CA LEU A 68 -5.45 0.48 -0.09
C LEU A 68 -5.98 -0.77 -0.79
N LEU A 69 -7.27 -0.80 -1.13
CA LEU A 69 -7.87 -1.93 -1.84
C LEU A 69 -7.24 -2.13 -3.22
N ALA A 70 -7.00 -1.04 -3.96
CA ALA A 70 -6.35 -1.09 -5.26
C ALA A 70 -4.90 -1.58 -5.15
N ASP A 71 -4.14 -1.12 -4.16
CA ASP A 71 -2.78 -1.59 -3.89
C ASP A 71 -2.74 -3.07 -3.50
N LEU A 72 -3.70 -3.50 -2.69
CA LEU A 72 -3.84 -4.89 -2.27
C LEU A 72 -4.11 -5.80 -3.48
N ILE A 73 -5.02 -5.39 -4.37
CA ILE A 73 -5.29 -6.10 -5.63
C ILE A 73 -4.03 -6.12 -6.51
N PHE A 74 -3.33 -4.99 -6.62
CA PHE A 74 -2.12 -4.86 -7.41
C PHE A 74 -1.02 -5.85 -6.96
N TRP A 75 -0.71 -5.89 -5.66
CA TRP A 75 0.32 -6.79 -5.14
C TRP A 75 -0.09 -8.26 -5.20
N ILE A 76 -1.37 -8.58 -4.95
CA ILE A 76 -1.89 -9.94 -5.15
C ILE A 76 -1.72 -10.37 -6.61
N ALA A 77 -2.04 -9.50 -7.57
CA ALA A 77 -1.90 -9.79 -8.98
C ALA A 77 -0.43 -10.05 -9.36
N ILE A 78 0.50 -9.21 -8.88
CA ILE A 78 1.94 -9.42 -9.10
C ILE A 78 2.40 -10.77 -8.55
N VAL A 79 2.06 -11.09 -7.31
CA VAL A 79 2.45 -12.37 -6.69
C VAL A 79 1.85 -13.54 -7.46
N ALA A 80 0.60 -13.44 -7.91
CA ALA A 80 -0.05 -14.47 -8.72
C ALA A 80 0.69 -14.68 -10.06
N VAL A 81 1.06 -13.61 -10.76
CA VAL A 81 1.83 -13.67 -12.02
C VAL A 81 3.19 -14.33 -11.78
N ILE A 82 3.94 -13.89 -10.77
CA ILE A 82 5.24 -14.47 -10.41
C ILE A 82 5.09 -15.97 -10.12
N TYR A 83 4.06 -16.36 -9.36
CA TYR A 83 3.80 -17.75 -9.03
C TYR A 83 3.49 -18.60 -10.29
N ILE A 84 2.66 -18.09 -11.21
CA ILE A 84 2.34 -18.79 -12.46
C ILE A 84 3.59 -18.97 -13.32
N VAL A 85 4.39 -17.93 -13.48
CA VAL A 85 5.66 -17.99 -14.25
C VAL A 85 6.61 -19.00 -13.62
N TYR A 86 6.79 -18.96 -12.30
CA TYR A 86 7.61 -19.93 -11.58
C TYR A 86 7.16 -21.38 -11.84
N LYS A 87 5.84 -21.63 -11.79
CA LYS A 87 5.25 -22.95 -12.03
C LYS A 87 5.40 -23.42 -13.47
N GLN A 88 5.41 -22.49 -14.45
CA GLN A 88 5.66 -22.80 -15.86
C GLN A 88 7.13 -23.17 -16.10
N ILE A 89 8.09 -22.50 -15.44
CA ILE A 89 9.52 -22.79 -15.59
C ILE A 89 9.93 -24.09 -14.89
N ARG A 90 9.29 -24.42 -13.77
CA ARG A 90 9.57 -25.63 -12.97
C ARG A 90 8.82 -26.87 -13.44
N LYS A 91 7.98 -26.74 -14.47
CA LYS A 91 7.31 -27.85 -15.16
C LYS A 91 8.25 -28.44 -16.21
#